data_AF-A0A4V2MTP4-F1
#
_entry.id   AF-A0A4V2MTP4-F1
#
_cell.length_a   1.000
_cell.length_b   1.000
_cell.length_c   1.000
_cell.angle_alpha   90.00
_cell.angle_beta   90.00
_cell.angle_gamma   90.00
#
_symmetry.space_group_name_H-M   'P 1'
#
loop_
_entity.id
_entity.type
_entity.pdbx_description
1 polymer ?
#
loop_
_entity_poly.entity_id
_entity_poly.type
_entity_poly.pdbx_seq_one_letter_code
_entity_poly.pdbx_strand_id
1 'polypeptide(L)'
;MKETYQYHLDESIRLELNLARLYTLFHDASEEDEEFWWQLAMEERGHAALLQQEKKQPQPETFFPGNLLAKDLAALEAANRRINALIESFQQQPLPRADRFRTALELELSAGESHYQEFLDSPTESAAASIFKQLNQEDRDHAKRIREYMDAEGLGN
;
A
#
# COMPACT_ATOMS: atom_id res chain seq x y z
N MET A 1 -2.12 -3.41 23.88
CA MET A 1 -3.15 -2.74 23.04
C MET A 1 -2.61 -1.46 22.42
N LYS A 2 -2.17 -0.44 23.19
CA LYS A 2 -1.56 0.79 22.65
C LYS A 2 -0.28 0.55 21.82
N GLU A 3 0.60 -0.34 22.29
CA GLU A 3 1.83 -0.73 21.57
C GLU A 3 1.53 -1.47 20.26
N THR A 4 0.56 -2.38 20.27
CA THR A 4 0.13 -3.12 19.07
C THR A 4 -0.38 -2.17 17.99
N TYR A 5 -1.23 -1.22 18.34
CA TYR A 5 -1.77 -0.24 17.38
C TYR A 5 -0.69 0.68 16.78
N GLN A 6 0.21 1.21 17.61
CA GLN A 6 1.29 2.05 17.10
C GLN A 6 2.19 1.26 16.14
N TYR A 7 2.41 -0.01 16.42
CA TYR A 7 3.16 -0.90 15.55
C TYR A 7 2.43 -1.20 14.23
N HIS A 8 1.11 -1.32 14.25
CA HIS A 8 0.30 -1.36 13.02
C HIS A 8 0.50 -0.16 12.14
N LEU A 9 0.32 1.04 12.71
CA LEU A 9 0.53 2.28 11.98
C LEU A 9 1.94 2.33 11.41
N ASP A 10 2.95 1.87 12.15
CA ASP A 10 4.32 1.82 11.66
C ASP A 10 4.51 0.87 10.48
N GLU A 11 3.91 -0.32 10.51
CA GLU A 11 3.96 -1.25 9.38
C GLU A 11 3.13 -0.78 8.18
N SER A 12 1.98 -0.12 8.40
CA SER A 12 1.21 0.53 7.32
C SER A 12 1.98 1.69 6.69
N ILE A 13 2.56 2.60 7.49
CA ILE A 13 3.41 3.68 6.96
C ILE A 13 4.58 3.11 6.15
N ARG A 14 5.18 2.02 6.64
CA ARG A 14 6.27 1.36 5.93
C ARG A 14 5.80 0.74 4.62
N LEU A 15 4.59 0.19 4.55
CA LEU A 15 4.00 -0.35 3.33
C LEU A 15 3.93 0.72 2.25
N GLU A 16 3.30 1.87 2.56
CA GLU A 16 3.13 2.95 1.58
C GLU A 16 4.47 3.51 1.11
N LEU A 17 5.43 3.70 2.03
CA LEU A 17 6.77 4.17 1.66
C LEU A 17 7.53 3.16 0.80
N ASN A 18 7.33 1.87 1.02
CA ASN A 18 7.96 0.83 0.20
C ASN A 18 7.33 0.77 -1.20
N LEU A 19 6.00 0.88 -1.32
CA LEU A 19 5.31 0.99 -2.61
C LEU A 19 5.78 2.23 -3.38
N ALA A 20 5.79 3.40 -2.73
CA ALA A 20 6.31 4.63 -3.31
C ALA A 20 7.76 4.47 -3.84
N ARG A 21 8.61 3.79 -3.06
CA ARG A 21 9.99 3.51 -3.46
C ARG A 21 10.06 2.56 -4.66
N LEU A 22 9.26 1.50 -4.68
CA LEU A 22 9.20 0.58 -5.80
C LEU A 22 8.72 1.28 -7.07
N TYR A 23 7.67 2.09 -6.99
CA TYR A 23 7.14 2.84 -8.13
C TYR A 23 8.12 3.90 -8.62
N THR A 24 8.90 4.51 -7.73
CA THR A 24 10.02 5.39 -8.16
C THR A 24 11.07 4.62 -8.96
N LEU A 25 11.39 3.38 -8.59
CA LEU A 25 12.32 2.56 -9.37
C LEU A 25 11.75 2.16 -10.74
N PHE A 26 10.44 1.95 -10.84
CA PHE A 26 9.79 1.67 -12.11
C PHE A 26 9.76 2.91 -13.03
N HIS A 27 9.50 4.09 -12.46
CA HIS A 27 9.64 5.39 -13.10
C HIS A 27 11.04 5.59 -13.68
N ASP A 28 12.09 5.43 -12.85
CA ASP A 28 13.49 5.61 -13.26
C ASP A 28 13.92 4.65 -14.38
N ALA A 29 13.21 3.54 -14.55
CA ALA A 29 13.54 2.47 -15.49
C ALA A 29 12.67 2.45 -16.77
N SER A 30 11.70 3.37 -16.92
CA SER A 30 10.83 3.45 -18.10
C SER A 30 10.48 4.89 -18.44
N GLU A 31 11.09 5.45 -19.50
CA GLU A 31 10.73 6.79 -20.00
C GLU A 31 9.28 6.82 -20.54
N GLU A 32 8.81 5.72 -21.10
CA GLU A 32 7.47 5.61 -21.71
C GLU A 32 6.33 5.55 -20.68
N ASP A 33 6.60 5.07 -19.46
CA ASP A 33 5.61 4.96 -18.38
C ASP A 33 5.89 5.95 -17.21
N GLU A 34 6.80 6.91 -17.43
CA GLU A 34 7.38 7.77 -16.40
C GLU A 34 6.30 8.47 -15.55
N GLU A 35 5.35 9.12 -16.22
CA GLU A 35 4.29 9.88 -15.57
C GLU A 35 3.35 8.99 -14.75
N PHE A 36 3.02 7.80 -15.27
CA PHE A 36 2.14 6.85 -14.60
C PHE A 36 2.74 6.41 -13.25
N TRP A 37 4.01 5.98 -13.28
CA TRP A 37 4.70 5.54 -12.08
C TRP A 37 4.96 6.68 -11.10
N TRP A 38 5.25 7.88 -11.60
CA TRP A 38 5.41 9.06 -10.75
C TRP A 38 4.13 9.38 -9.98
N GLN A 39 2.97 9.35 -10.64
CA GLN A 39 1.67 9.61 -10.00
C GLN A 39 1.41 8.63 -8.86
N LEU A 40 1.52 7.32 -9.12
CA LEU A 40 1.35 6.30 -8.06
C LEU A 40 2.34 6.52 -6.92
N ALA A 41 3.62 6.76 -7.23
CA ALA A 41 4.63 7.00 -6.20
C ALA A 41 4.36 8.27 -5.36
N MET A 42 3.65 9.26 -5.89
CA MET A 42 3.25 10.45 -5.14
C MET A 42 2.03 10.21 -4.27
N GLU A 43 1.05 9.48 -4.78
CA GLU A 43 -0.14 9.06 -4.04
C GLU A 43 0.28 8.25 -2.80
N GLU A 44 1.16 7.26 -2.95
CA GLU A 44 1.64 6.46 -1.81
C GLU A 44 2.45 7.26 -0.77
N ARG A 45 3.21 8.27 -1.20
CA ARG A 45 3.87 9.18 -0.24
C ARG A 45 2.84 10.03 0.51
N GLY A 46 1.73 10.39 -0.15
CA GLY A 46 0.58 11.04 0.46
C GLY A 46 -0.06 10.16 1.54
N HIS A 47 -0.32 8.89 1.22
CA HIS A 47 -0.85 7.89 2.14
C HIS A 47 0.04 7.76 3.39
N ALA A 48 1.36 7.61 3.20
CA ALA A 48 2.33 7.56 4.29
C ALA A 48 2.25 8.81 5.19
N ALA A 49 2.13 10.00 4.59
CA ALA A 49 2.05 11.26 5.31
C ALA A 49 0.76 11.37 6.14
N LEU A 50 -0.37 10.90 5.60
CA LEU A 50 -1.66 10.85 6.32
C LEU A 50 -1.56 9.93 7.55
N LEU A 51 -1.02 8.73 7.39
CA LEU A 51 -0.82 7.79 8.50
C LEU A 51 0.17 8.31 9.55
N GLN A 52 1.25 8.99 9.13
CA GLN A 52 2.18 9.65 10.04
C GLN A 52 1.54 10.78 10.84
N GLN A 53 0.60 11.52 10.24
CA GLN A 53 -0.18 12.53 10.94
C GLN A 53 -1.11 11.90 11.98
N GLU A 54 -1.80 10.81 11.63
CA GLU A 54 -2.67 10.08 12.55
C GLU A 54 -1.89 9.48 13.73
N LYS A 55 -0.69 8.97 13.48
CA LYS A 55 0.20 8.46 14.53
C LYS A 55 0.51 9.48 15.63
N LYS A 56 0.56 10.78 15.28
CA LYS A 56 0.83 11.88 16.22
C LYS A 56 -0.38 12.27 17.05
N GLN A 57 -1.60 11.85 16.68
CA GLN A 57 -2.82 12.17 17.41
C GLN A 57 -2.97 11.29 18.67
N PRO A 58 -3.48 11.83 19.79
CA PRO A 58 -3.79 11.03 20.97
C PRO A 58 -4.93 10.04 20.67
N GLN A 59 -4.67 8.76 20.91
CA GLN A 59 -5.59 7.68 20.57
C GLN A 59 -6.44 7.26 21.78
N PRO A 60 -7.77 7.08 21.63
CA PRO A 60 -8.62 6.54 22.69
C PRO A 60 -8.33 5.07 22.97
N GLU A 61 -8.32 4.66 24.25
CA GLU A 61 -7.85 3.33 24.71
C GLU A 61 -8.71 2.14 24.26
N THR A 62 -9.99 2.35 23.94
CA THR A 62 -10.99 1.30 23.67
C THR A 62 -11.22 1.01 22.18
N PHE A 63 -10.29 1.44 21.32
CA PHE A 63 -10.60 1.66 19.91
C PHE A 63 -10.40 0.45 18.98
N PHE A 64 -9.59 -0.55 19.38
CA PHE A 64 -9.29 -1.70 18.51
C PHE A 64 -9.44 -3.05 19.21
N PRO A 65 -10.23 -3.99 18.65
CA PRO A 65 -10.23 -5.37 19.12
C PRO A 65 -8.86 -6.00 18.81
N GLY A 66 -8.12 -6.38 19.86
CA GLY A 66 -6.70 -6.78 19.74
C GLY A 66 -6.43 -8.01 18.86
N ASN A 67 -7.45 -8.84 18.61
CA ASN A 67 -7.38 -10.00 17.72
C ASN A 67 -7.42 -9.64 16.22
N LEU A 68 -8.05 -8.52 15.87
CA LEU A 68 -8.11 -8.00 14.50
C LEU A 68 -6.72 -7.51 14.10
N LEU A 69 -6.17 -6.61 14.92
CA LEU A 69 -4.81 -6.10 14.79
C LEU A 69 -3.79 -7.23 14.60
N ALA A 70 -3.72 -8.21 15.52
CA ALA A 70 -2.66 -9.22 15.45
C ALA A 70 -2.59 -10.02 14.12
N LYS A 71 -3.71 -10.26 13.43
CA LYS A 71 -3.71 -10.96 12.13
C LYS A 71 -3.24 -10.05 11.00
N ASP A 72 -3.75 -8.82 10.99
CA ASP A 72 -3.43 -7.84 9.97
C ASP A 72 -1.94 -7.47 10.03
N LEU A 73 -1.34 -7.51 11.22
CA LEU A 73 0.07 -7.15 11.43
C LEU A 73 1.01 -8.10 10.69
N ALA A 74 0.78 -9.39 10.84
CA ALA A 74 1.61 -10.41 10.20
C ALA A 74 1.53 -10.32 8.67
N ALA A 75 0.34 -10.00 8.14
CA ALA A 75 0.15 -9.76 6.71
C ALA A 75 0.88 -8.49 6.24
N LEU A 76 0.78 -7.38 6.96
CA LEU A 76 1.51 -6.14 6.67
C LEU A 76 3.02 -6.35 6.68
N GLU A 77 3.56 -7.00 7.71
CA GLU A 77 4.98 -7.31 7.78
C GLU A 77 5.42 -8.20 6.62
N ALA A 78 4.60 -9.18 6.23
CA ALA A 78 4.90 -10.05 5.09
C ALA A 78 4.90 -9.27 3.76
N ALA A 79 3.94 -8.38 3.56
CA ALA A 79 3.89 -7.48 2.40
C ALA A 79 5.13 -6.56 2.37
N ASN A 80 5.49 -5.94 3.50
CA ASN A 80 6.70 -5.14 3.63
C ASN A 80 7.97 -5.92 3.28
N ARG A 81 8.10 -7.16 3.76
CA ARG A 81 9.24 -8.03 3.41
C ARG A 81 9.26 -8.36 1.92
N ARG A 82 8.09 -8.68 1.33
CA ARG A 82 7.95 -8.96 -0.11
C ARG A 82 8.39 -7.77 -0.96
N ILE A 83 7.90 -6.57 -0.65
CA ILE A 83 8.22 -5.37 -1.44
C ILE A 83 9.70 -5.01 -1.32
N ASN A 84 10.29 -5.10 -0.12
CA ASN A 84 11.73 -4.87 0.03
C ASN A 84 12.57 -5.87 -0.77
N ALA A 85 12.21 -7.16 -0.76
CA ALA A 85 12.89 -8.16 -1.58
C ALA A 85 12.76 -7.89 -3.09
N LEU A 86 11.60 -7.39 -3.53
CA LEU A 86 11.39 -6.96 -4.92
C LEU A 86 12.27 -5.75 -5.28
N ILE A 87 12.34 -4.75 -4.41
CA ILE A 87 13.21 -3.58 -4.57
C ILE A 87 14.67 -4.01 -4.70
N GLU A 88 15.15 -4.87 -3.78
CA GLU A 88 16.53 -5.37 -3.81
C GLU A 88 16.81 -6.15 -5.10
N SER A 89 15.88 -7.02 -5.51
CA SER A 89 16.01 -7.80 -6.74
C SER A 89 16.05 -6.91 -7.99
N PHE A 90 15.16 -5.91 -8.05
CA PHE A 90 15.09 -4.96 -9.17
C PHE A 90 16.37 -4.14 -9.32
N GLN A 91 16.97 -3.73 -8.19
CA GLN A 91 18.24 -2.99 -8.19
C GLN A 91 19.41 -3.83 -8.73
N GLN A 92 19.36 -5.16 -8.62
CA GLN A 92 20.36 -6.05 -9.23
C GLN A 92 20.04 -6.32 -10.71
N GLN A 93 18.76 -6.51 -11.03
CA GLN A 93 18.30 -6.82 -12.37
C GLN A 93 16.91 -6.21 -12.60
N PRO A 94 16.80 -5.15 -13.42
CA PRO A 94 15.51 -4.54 -13.73
C PRO A 94 14.55 -5.54 -14.37
N LEU A 95 13.30 -5.51 -13.93
CA LEU A 95 12.24 -6.34 -14.51
C LEU A 95 11.86 -5.86 -15.92
N PRO A 96 11.41 -6.76 -16.80
CA PRO A 96 10.74 -6.38 -18.05
C PRO A 96 9.53 -5.48 -17.79
N ARG A 97 9.20 -4.57 -18.73
CA ARG A 97 8.10 -3.58 -18.60
C ARG A 97 6.79 -4.22 -18.12
N ALA A 98 6.30 -5.25 -18.82
CA ALA A 98 5.05 -5.93 -18.47
C ALA A 98 5.07 -6.57 -17.06
N ASP A 99 6.22 -7.08 -16.62
CA ASP A 99 6.34 -7.72 -15.31
C ASP A 99 6.32 -6.70 -14.16
N ARG A 100 6.75 -5.45 -14.41
CA ARG A 100 6.60 -4.35 -13.43
C ARG A 100 5.13 -4.05 -13.16
N PHE A 101 4.33 -3.93 -14.21
CA PHE A 101 2.88 -3.71 -14.09
C PHE A 101 2.16 -4.90 -13.46
N ARG A 102 2.50 -6.15 -13.84
CA ARG A 102 1.94 -7.34 -13.18
C ARG A 102 2.27 -7.36 -11.69
N THR A 103 3.52 -7.06 -11.34
CA THR A 103 3.97 -7.00 -9.95
C THR A 103 3.22 -5.92 -9.17
N ALA A 104 3.10 -4.71 -9.72
CA ALA A 104 2.35 -3.62 -9.10
C ALA A 104 0.87 -4.00 -8.91
N LEU A 105 0.22 -4.55 -9.94
CA LEU A 105 -1.17 -5.00 -9.87
C LEU A 105 -1.39 -6.04 -8.75
N GLU A 106 -0.50 -7.02 -8.62
CA GLU A 106 -0.58 -8.02 -7.55
C GLU A 106 -0.41 -7.40 -6.16
N LEU A 107 0.47 -6.40 -6.02
CA LEU A 107 0.68 -5.69 -4.76
C LEU A 107 -0.54 -4.86 -4.38
N GLU A 108 -1.10 -4.09 -5.31
CA GLU A 108 -2.30 -3.27 -5.07
C GLU A 108 -3.54 -4.12 -4.78
N LEU A 109 -3.71 -5.25 -5.49
CA LEU A 109 -4.78 -6.19 -5.16
C LEU A 109 -4.60 -6.76 -3.77
N SER A 110 -3.38 -7.15 -3.40
CA SER A 110 -3.09 -7.66 -2.06
C SER A 110 -3.25 -6.61 -0.96
N ALA A 111 -2.98 -5.33 -1.26
CA ALA A 111 -3.15 -4.21 -0.34
C ALA A 111 -4.64 -3.85 -0.19
N GLY A 112 -5.37 -3.73 -1.30
CA GLY A 112 -6.81 -3.47 -1.31
C GLY A 112 -7.68 -4.65 -0.83
N GLU A 113 -7.14 -5.88 -0.82
CA GLU A 113 -7.71 -7.07 -0.17
C GLU A 113 -7.24 -7.27 1.27
N SER A 114 -6.44 -6.33 1.80
CA SER A 114 -5.95 -6.43 3.17
C SER A 114 -7.10 -6.60 4.16
N HIS A 115 -6.81 -7.31 5.25
CA HIS A 115 -7.76 -7.83 6.22
C HIS A 115 -8.56 -6.76 7.00
N TYR A 116 -8.45 -5.49 6.61
CA TYR A 116 -9.27 -4.41 7.15
C TYR A 116 -10.74 -4.50 6.77
N GLN A 117 -11.19 -5.43 5.92
CA GLN A 117 -12.62 -5.57 5.57
C GLN A 117 -13.54 -5.63 6.81
N GLU A 118 -13.14 -6.34 7.87
CA GLU A 118 -13.87 -6.38 9.14
C GLU A 118 -13.84 -5.02 9.89
N PHE A 119 -12.84 -4.18 9.65
CA PHE A 119 -12.74 -2.80 10.14
C PHE A 119 -13.53 -1.80 9.28
N LEU A 120 -13.58 -2.01 7.97
CA LEU A 120 -14.42 -1.26 7.02
C LEU A 120 -15.90 -1.45 7.36
N ASP A 121 -16.28 -2.65 7.76
CA ASP A 121 -17.65 -3.03 8.13
C ASP A 121 -18.00 -2.68 9.59
N SER A 122 -17.01 -2.24 10.38
CA SER A 122 -17.24 -1.75 11.74
C SER A 122 -17.93 -0.37 11.70
N PRO A 123 -18.96 -0.12 12.55
CA PRO A 123 -19.68 1.17 12.64
C PRO A 123 -18.83 2.29 13.29
N THR A 124 -17.51 2.16 13.23
CA THR A 124 -16.56 3.00 13.93
C THR A 124 -16.32 4.30 13.16
N GLU A 125 -16.69 5.44 13.75
CA GLU A 125 -16.59 6.78 13.14
C GLU A 125 -15.31 7.56 13.52
N SER A 126 -14.17 6.89 13.76
CA SER A 126 -12.96 7.64 14.08
C SER A 126 -12.23 8.16 12.84
N ALA A 127 -11.33 9.13 13.07
CA ALA A 127 -10.40 9.62 12.06
C ALA A 127 -9.52 8.48 11.51
N ALA A 128 -8.89 7.68 12.38
CA ALA A 128 -8.11 6.51 11.97
C ALA A 128 -8.93 5.52 11.14
N ALA A 129 -10.19 5.26 11.53
CA ALA A 129 -11.06 4.38 10.78
C ALA A 129 -11.28 4.88 9.36
N SER A 130 -11.66 6.15 9.24
CA SER A 130 -11.87 6.83 7.97
C SER A 130 -10.63 6.81 7.08
N ILE A 131 -9.44 7.01 7.65
CA ILE A 131 -8.16 6.95 6.92
C ILE A 131 -7.95 5.57 6.32
N PHE A 132 -8.06 4.49 7.11
CA PHE A 132 -7.89 3.15 6.56
C PHE A 132 -8.98 2.78 5.53
N LYS A 133 -10.22 3.28 5.66
CA LYS A 133 -11.24 3.07 4.63
C LYS A 133 -10.88 3.78 3.32
N GLN A 134 -10.34 4.99 3.43
CA GLN A 134 -9.90 5.77 2.28
C GLN A 134 -8.74 5.06 1.58
N LEU A 135 -7.70 4.67 2.32
CA LEU A 135 -6.52 3.98 1.76
C LEU A 135 -6.92 2.69 1.03
N ASN A 136 -7.77 1.85 1.65
CA ASN A 136 -8.23 0.63 0.99
C ASN A 136 -9.00 0.90 -0.31
N GLN A 137 -9.72 2.02 -0.40
CA GLN A 137 -10.42 2.41 -1.62
C GLN A 137 -9.40 2.89 -2.68
N GLU A 138 -8.41 3.68 -2.27
CA GLU A 138 -7.33 4.17 -3.13
C GLU A 138 -6.50 3.01 -3.71
N ASP A 139 -6.12 2.00 -2.92
CA ASP A 139 -5.43 0.78 -3.40
C ASP A 139 -6.23 0.03 -4.49
N ARG A 140 -7.56 -0.05 -4.31
CA ARG A 140 -8.45 -0.70 -5.29
C ARG A 140 -8.54 0.12 -6.57
N ASP A 141 -8.53 1.45 -6.46
CA ASP A 141 -8.51 2.36 -7.58
C ASP A 141 -7.14 2.34 -8.29
N HIS A 142 -6.04 2.16 -7.56
CA HIS A 142 -4.70 1.91 -8.12
C HIS A 142 -4.67 0.62 -8.92
N ALA A 143 -5.13 -0.50 -8.35
CA ALA A 143 -5.23 -1.78 -9.05
C ALA A 143 -6.04 -1.67 -10.35
N LYS A 144 -7.15 -0.92 -10.30
CA LYS A 144 -7.98 -0.65 -11.48
C LYS A 144 -7.21 0.16 -12.52
N ARG A 145 -6.59 1.28 -12.15
CA ARG A 145 -5.81 2.15 -13.06
C ARG A 145 -4.64 1.39 -13.70
N ILE A 146 -3.94 0.56 -12.94
CA ILE A 146 -2.87 -0.31 -13.45
C ILE A 146 -3.41 -1.26 -14.51
N ARG A 147 -4.54 -1.92 -14.25
CA ARG A 147 -5.16 -2.85 -15.21
C ARG A 147 -5.60 -2.13 -16.48
N GLU A 148 -6.28 -1.00 -16.36
CA GLU A 148 -6.73 -0.20 -17.50
C GLU A 148 -5.54 0.29 -18.34
N TYR A 149 -4.45 0.70 -17.70
CA TYR A 149 -3.22 1.09 -18.38
C TYR A 149 -2.57 -0.10 -19.11
N MET A 150 -2.49 -1.27 -18.47
CA MET A 150 -1.97 -2.48 -19.10
C MET A 150 -2.77 -2.88 -20.34
N ASP A 151 -4.10 -2.78 -20.28
CA ASP A 151 -4.97 -3.10 -21.41
C ASP A 151 -4.79 -2.11 -22.58
N ALA A 152 -4.68 -0.82 -22.27
CA ALA A 152 -4.47 0.24 -23.28
C ALA A 152 -3.12 0.10 -24.00
N GLU A 153 -2.08 -0.28 -23.27
CA GLU A 153 -0.70 -0.41 -23.78
C GLU A 153 -0.39 -1.81 -24.35
N GLY A 154 -1.35 -2.74 -24.35
CA GLY A 154 -1.15 -4.11 -24.83
C GLY A 154 -0.17 -4.91 -23.96
N LEU A 155 -0.07 -4.57 -22.68
CA LEU A 155 0.73 -5.27 -21.66
C LEU A 155 -0.06 -6.39 -20.96
N GLY A 156 -1.37 -6.50 -21.27
CA GLY A 156 -2.23 -7.58 -20.81
C GLY A 156 -1.92 -8.91 -21.52
N ASN A 157 -1.29 -9.83 -20.78
CA ASN A 157 -1.34 -11.29 -21.03
C ASN A 157 -1.60 -11.98 -19.70
#